data_AF-A0A241W2C5-F1
#
_entry.id   AF-A0A241W2C5-F1
#
_cell.length_a   1.000
_cell.length_b   1.000
_cell.length_c   1.000
_cell.angle_alpha   90.00
_cell.angle_beta   90.00
_cell.angle_gamma   90.00
#
_symmetry.space_group_name_H-M   'P 1'
#
loop_
_entity.id
_entity.type
_entity.pdbx_description
1 polymer ?
#
loop_
_entity_poly.entity_id
_entity_poly.type
_entity_poly.pdbx_seq_one_letter_code
_entity_poly.pdbx_strand_id
1 'polypeptide(L)' 'MIKFITVWVLTVSYLNTNNKVSFSYQLQYADQKTCIAQIKKHSAHYTNEGAIFDSGLVNEYKKARCDFAQVPMVIK' A
#
# COMPACT_ATOMS: atom_id res chain seq x y z
N MET A 1 -25.44 -1.65 -15.58
CA MET A 1 -24.43 -2.51 -16.26
C MET A 1 -23.23 -2.69 -15.34
N ILE A 2 -22.72 -3.91 -15.13
CA ILE A 2 -21.52 -4.13 -14.31
C ILE A 2 -20.29 -4.03 -15.19
N LYS A 3 -19.31 -3.21 -14.80
CA LYS A 3 -17.98 -3.16 -15.42
C LYS A 3 -16.91 -3.42 -14.38
N PHE A 4 -15.86 -4.13 -14.77
CA PHE A 4 -14.68 -4.30 -13.93
C PHE A 4 -13.66 -3.23 -14.28
N ILE A 5 -13.15 -2.54 -13.27
CA ILE A 5 -11.99 -1.65 -13.44
C ILE A 5 -10.80 -2.23 -12.70
N THR A 6 -9.63 -2.03 -13.29
CA THR A 6 -8.36 -2.31 -12.63
C THR A 6 -8.00 -1.13 -11.74
N VAL A 7 -7.68 -1.43 -10.49
CA VAL A 7 -7.15 -0.45 -9.53
C VAL A 7 -5.88 -1.01 -8.89
N TRP A 8 -5.06 -0.11 -8.36
CA TRP A 8 -3.87 -0.44 -7.59
C TRP A 8 -4.10 -0.11 -6.13
N VAL A 9 -3.94 -1.10 -5.25
CA VAL A 9 -4.23 -1.00 -3.82
C VAL A 9 -2.92 -0.90 -3.06
N LEU A 10 -2.68 0.25 -2.45
CA LEU A 10 -1.62 0.43 -1.46
C LEU A 10 -2.12 -0.09 -0.12
N THR A 11 -1.57 -1.20 0.35
CA THR A 11 -1.80 -1.69 1.71
C THR A 11 -0.64 -1.26 2.59
N VAL A 12 -0.93 -0.55 3.68
CA VAL A 12 0.06 -0.15 4.68
C VAL A 12 -0.28 -0.81 6.00
N SER A 13 0.70 -1.48 6.60
CA SER A 13 0.59 -2.11 7.91
C SER A 13 1.71 -1.61 8.82
N TYR A 14 1.40 -1.36 10.09
CA TYR A 14 2.34 -0.89 11.09
C TYR A 14 2.11 -1.61 12.42
N LEU A 15 3.18 -2.02 13.08
CA LEU A 15 3.19 -2.57 14.44
C LEU A 15 3.84 -1.54 15.37
N ASN A 16 3.09 -1.03 16.34
CA ASN A 16 3.66 -0.23 17.41
C ASN A 16 4.29 -1.16 18.45
N THR A 17 5.61 -1.20 18.54
CA THR A 17 6.35 -2.07 19.47
C THR A 17 6.12 -1.73 20.93
N ASN A 18 5.87 -0.45 21.25
CA ASN A 18 5.66 0.00 22.63
C ASN A 18 4.37 -0.56 23.22
N ASN A 19 3.30 -0.61 22.40
CA ASN A 19 1.97 -1.01 22.86
C ASN A 19 1.49 -2.34 22.26
N LYS A 20 2.30 -3.01 21.42
CA LYS A 20 1.96 -4.24 20.69
C LYS A 20 0.66 -4.15 19.87
N VAL A 21 0.29 -2.95 19.44
CA VAL A 21 -0.90 -2.70 18.61
C VAL A 21 -0.50 -2.66 17.15
N SER A 22 -1.23 -3.39 16.31
CA SER A 22 -1.07 -3.33 14.85
C SER A 22 -2.18 -2.49 14.22
N PHE A 23 -1.81 -1.71 13.21
CA PHE A 23 -2.71 -0.91 12.39
C PHE A 23 -2.51 -1.29 10.92
N SER A 24 -3.60 -1.37 10.17
CA SER A 24 -3.55 -1.60 8.73
C SER A 24 -4.60 -0.74 8.03
N TYR A 25 -4.25 -0.17 6.88
CA TYR A 25 -5.17 0.57 6.02
C TYR A 25 -4.85 0.35 4.55
N GLN A 26 -5.84 0.61 3.71
CA GLN A 26 -5.76 0.45 2.26
C GLN A 26 -6.19 1.72 1.53
N LEU A 27 -5.44 2.09 0.50
CA LEU A 27 -5.74 3.20 -0.40
C LEU A 27 -5.78 2.69 -1.84
N GLN A 28 -6.71 3.19 -2.64
CA GLN A 28 -6.88 2.78 -4.04
C GLN A 28 -6.40 3.88 -4.98
N TYR A 29 -5.71 3.47 -6.04
CA TYR A 29 -5.17 4.34 -7.07
C TYR A 29 -5.53 3.81 -8.46
N ALA A 30 -5.60 4.72 -9.44
CA ALA A 30 -5.92 4.37 -10.81
C ALA A 30 -4.76 3.62 -11.51
N ASP A 31 -3.51 3.89 -11.12
CA ASP A 31 -2.33 3.38 -11.80
C ASP A 31 -1.21 2.91 -10.84
N GLN A 32 -0.37 2.02 -11.35
CA GLN A 32 0.74 1.40 -10.62
C GLN A 32 1.77 2.43 -10.15
N LYS A 33 2.13 3.37 -11.03
CA LYS A 33 3.18 4.34 -10.79
C LYS A 33 2.81 5.24 -9.61
N THR A 34 1.55 5.69 -9.56
CA THR A 34 1.02 6.46 -8.44
C THR A 34 1.04 5.65 -7.15
N CYS A 35 0.60 4.39 -7.17
CA CYS A 35 0.64 3.52 -5.99
C CYS A 35 2.08 3.38 -5.44
N ILE A 36 3.04 3.04 -6.31
CA ILE A 36 4.45 2.88 -5.94
C ILE A 36 5.04 4.20 -5.43
N ALA A 37 4.72 5.34 -6.06
CA ALA A 37 5.17 6.64 -5.59
C ALA A 37 4.65 6.98 -4.18
N GLN A 38 3.46 6.48 -3.84
CA GLN A 38 2.84 6.67 -2.53
C GLN A 38 3.47 5.79 -1.46
N ILE A 39 4.02 4.61 -1.82
CA ILE A 39 4.84 3.84 -0.88
C ILE A 39 5.90 4.74 -0.24
N LYS A 40 6.63 5.53 -1.04
CA LYS A 40 7.66 6.45 -0.54
C LYS A 40 7.11 7.48 0.44
N LYS A 41 5.93 8.05 0.20
CA LYS A 41 5.33 9.04 1.09
C LYS A 41 4.88 8.43 2.42
N HIS A 42 4.33 7.23 2.36
CA HIS A 42 3.92 6.48 3.54
C HIS A 42 5.10 5.81 4.25
N SER A 43 6.26 5.69 3.58
CA SER A 43 7.50 5.12 4.10
C SER A 43 8.53 6.16 4.58
N ALA A 44 8.48 7.39 4.07
CA ALA A 44 9.51 8.43 4.25
C ALA A 44 9.79 8.83 5.70
N HIS A 45 8.93 8.49 6.64
CA HIS A 45 9.25 8.69 8.06
C HIS A 45 10.25 7.66 8.62
N TYR A 46 10.53 6.54 7.93
CA TYR A 46 11.24 5.39 8.56
C TYR A 46 12.05 4.49 7.61
N THR A 47 12.48 4.92 6.42
CA THR A 47 13.26 4.05 5.50
C THR A 47 14.76 4.07 5.79
N ASN A 48 15.35 2.90 6.03
CA ASN A 48 16.73 2.63 5.62
C ASN A 48 16.74 2.52 4.08
N GLU A 49 17.62 3.27 3.41
CA GLU A 49 17.62 3.49 1.95
C GLU A 49 17.82 2.21 1.10
N GLY A 50 18.14 1.05 1.71
CA GLY A 50 18.47 -0.19 1.01
C GLY A 50 17.33 -1.17 0.69
N ALA A 51 16.11 -0.98 1.20
CA ALA A 51 15.02 -1.97 1.09
C ALA A 51 13.97 -1.67 -0.01
N ILE A 52 14.29 -0.82 -0.97
CA ILE A 52 13.31 -0.22 -1.90
C ILE A 52 12.84 -1.20 -3.01
N PHE A 53 13.51 -2.34 -3.17
CA PHE A 53 13.30 -3.20 -4.35
C PHE A 53 12.52 -4.49 -4.11
N ASP A 54 12.05 -4.75 -2.89
CA ASP A 54 11.12 -5.84 -2.67
C ASP A 54 9.92 -5.36 -1.89
N SER A 55 8.74 -5.72 -2.38
CA SER A 55 7.39 -5.29 -1.98
C SER A 55 6.97 -5.60 -0.53
N GLY A 56 7.91 -5.67 0.41
CA GLY A 56 7.72 -6.30 1.70
C GLY A 56 7.90 -5.43 2.93
N LEU A 57 8.88 -4.53 2.99
CA LEU A 57 9.31 -3.94 4.27
C LEU A 57 9.82 -2.50 4.09
N VAL A 58 9.13 -1.56 4.73
CA VAL A 58 9.60 -0.17 4.90
C VAL A 58 10.56 -0.09 6.09
N ASN A 59 10.26 -0.81 7.18
CA ASN A 59 11.15 -1.16 8.29
C ASN A 59 10.61 -2.45 8.98
N GLU A 60 11.31 -2.97 9.99
CA GLU A 60 10.94 -4.20 10.73
C GLU A 60 9.48 -4.22 11.25
N TYR A 61 8.90 -3.04 11.46
CA TYR A 61 7.58 -2.86 12.06
C TYR A 61 6.57 -2.18 11.12
N LYS A 62 6.94 -1.89 9.88
CA LYS A 62 6.08 -1.20 8.91
C LYS A 62 6.26 -1.82 7.53
N LYS A 63 5.15 -2.27 6.97
CA LYS A 63 5.08 -2.88 5.64
C LYS A 63 4.17 -2.04 4.76
N ALA A 64 4.60 -1.77 3.53
CA ALA A 64 3.77 -1.13 2.53
C ALA A 64 3.93 -1.90 1.21
N ARG A 65 2.82 -2.24 0.58
CA ARG A 65 2.81 -2.98 -0.69
C ARG A 65 1.75 -2.42 -1.62
N CYS A 66 1.99 -2.55 -2.92
CA CYS A 66 1.06 -2.17 -3.97
C CYS A 66 0.66 -3.41 -4.77
N ASP A 67 -0.61 -3.77 -4.69
CA ASP A 67 -1.18 -4.93 -5.39
C ASP A 67 -2.19 -4.46 -6.45
N PHE A 68 -2.32 -5.18 -7.55
CA PHE A 68 -3.41 -4.94 -8.50
C PHE A 68 -4.69 -5.62 -7.99
N ALA A 69 -5.84 -4.99 -8.23
CA ALA A 69 -7.16 -5.57 -7.95
C ALA A 69 -8.14 -5.23 -9.07
N GLN A 70 -9.09 -6.13 -9.32
CA GLN A 70 -10.24 -5.87 -10.18
C GLN A 70 -11.47 -5.62 -9.32
N VAL A 71 -12.06 -4.44 -9.44
CA VAL A 71 -13.22 -4.04 -8.64
C VAL A 71 -14.44 -3.91 -9.54
N PRO A 72 -15.57 -4.58 -9.21
CA PRO A 72 -16.81 -4.40 -9.95
C PRO A 72 -17.43 -3.04 -9.61
N MET A 73 -17.76 -2.27 -10.64
CA MET A 73 -18.52 -1.04 -10.51
C MET A 73 -19.85 -1.16 -11.24
N VAL A 74 -20.92 -0.73 -10.56
CA VAL A 74 -22.24 -0.60 -11.15
C VAL A 74 -22.33 0.77 -11.79
N ILE A 75 -22.38 0.79 -13.12
CA ILE A 75 -22.65 2.01 -13.89
C ILE A 75 -24.15 2.06 -14.13
N LYS A 76 -24.75 3.17 -13.73
CA LYS A 76 -26.17 3.50 -13.99
C LYS A 76 -26.37 3.82 -15.46
#